data_AF-A0A7I0KFU5-F1
#
_entry.id   AF-A0A7I0KFU5-F1
#
_cell.length_a   1.000
_cell.length_b   1.000
_cell.length_c   1.000
_cell.angle_alpha   90.00
_cell.angle_beta   90.00
_cell.angle_gamma   90.00
#
_symmetry.space_group_name_H-M   'P 1'
#
loop_
_entity.id
_entity.type
_entity.pdbx_description
1 polymer ?
#
loop_
_entity_poly.entity_id
_entity_poly.type
_entity_poly.pdbx_seq_one_letter_code
_entity_poly.pdbx_strand_id
1 'polypeptide(L)'
;MGASALVNLFLDNWVTPGKIRTVSLLFAAGGALAFPVGLFAARLVSLGRGSEVAFAAALVCLAAATIGLTAGLYALQYRSYYAEWHAPAFTLTWGFQLAFTVAVASYQFVVLGIRLYFPLGFVALFAAGLWFARHQR
;
A
#
# COMPACT_ATOMS: atom_id res chain seq x y z
N MET A 1 7.01 -3.72 5.22
CA MET A 1 5.63 -4.09 4.81
C MET A 1 5.49 -5.57 4.51
N GLY A 2 6.18 -6.12 3.50
CA GLY A 2 6.12 -7.56 3.19
C GLY A 2 6.38 -8.51 4.37
N ALA A 3 7.39 -8.22 5.20
CA ALA A 3 7.67 -9.03 6.40
C ALA A 3 6.51 -9.03 7.42
N SER A 4 5.79 -7.91 7.56
CA SER A 4 4.61 -7.83 8.44
C SER A 4 3.49 -8.75 7.94
N ALA A 5 3.20 -8.68 6.63
CA ALA A 5 2.21 -9.56 6.02
C ALA A 5 2.62 -11.03 6.12
N LEU A 6 3.90 -11.33 5.86
CA LEU A 6 4.43 -12.69 5.94
C LEU A 6 4.23 -13.30 7.32
N VAL A 7 4.61 -12.57 8.39
CA VAL A 7 4.46 -13.04 9.77
C VAL A 7 3.00 -13.26 10.12
N ASN A 8 2.10 -12.31 9.82
CA ASN A 8 0.67 -12.47 10.10
C ASN A 8 0.09 -13.70 9.40
N LEU A 9 0.35 -13.85 8.10
CA LEU A 9 -0.23 -14.93 7.31
C LEU A 9 0.32 -16.31 7.68
N PHE A 10 1.57 -16.39 8.14
CA PHE A 10 2.12 -17.62 8.71
C PHE A 10 1.49 -17.97 10.05
N LEU A 11 1.31 -17.00 10.95
CA LEU A 11 0.69 -17.22 12.26
C LEU A 11 -0.79 -17.62 12.12
N ASP A 12 -1.49 -17.03 11.16
CA ASP A 12 -2.89 -17.35 10.84
C ASP A 12 -3.07 -18.70 10.11
N ASN A 13 -1.98 -19.44 9.83
CA ASN A 13 -1.97 -20.67 9.02
C ASN A 13 -2.75 -20.51 7.70
N TRP A 14 -2.53 -19.38 7.02
CA TRP A 14 -3.40 -18.94 5.94
C TRP A 14 -3.24 -19.79 4.66
N VAL A 15 -4.35 -20.38 4.20
CA VAL A 15 -4.58 -21.11 2.94
C VAL A 15 -3.43 -22.02 2.45
N THR A 16 -2.46 -21.49 1.71
CA THR A 16 -1.33 -22.26 1.15
C THR A 16 -0.05 -21.44 1.09
N PRO A 17 1.14 -22.07 1.16
CA PRO A 17 2.43 -21.37 1.06
C PRO A 17 2.57 -20.48 -0.18
N GLY A 18 2.00 -20.92 -1.31
CA GLY A 18 1.98 -20.13 -2.55
C GLY A 18 1.22 -18.82 -2.41
N LYS A 19 0.03 -18.84 -1.78
CA LYS A 19 -0.77 -17.62 -1.54
C LYS A 19 -0.12 -16.70 -0.51
N ILE A 20 0.46 -17.25 0.55
CA ILE A 20 1.24 -16.48 1.54
C ILE A 20 2.36 -15.71 0.82
N ARG A 21 3.12 -16.38 -0.05
CA ARG A 21 4.19 -15.75 -0.83
C ARG A 21 3.64 -14.63 -1.72
N THR A 22 2.58 -14.88 -2.48
CA THR A 22 1.98 -13.88 -3.37
C THR A 22 1.55 -12.63 -2.63
N VAL A 23 0.81 -12.76 -1.52
CA VAL A 23 0.35 -11.60 -0.75
C VAL A 23 1.53 -10.90 -0.07
N SER A 24 2.50 -11.65 0.45
CA SER A 24 3.69 -11.03 1.08
C SER A 24 4.52 -10.22 0.07
N LEU A 25 4.65 -10.71 -1.16
CA LEU A 25 5.31 -10.00 -2.26
C LEU A 25 4.52 -8.77 -2.71
N LEU A 26 3.19 -8.85 -2.74
CA LEU A 26 2.33 -7.70 -3.03
C LEU A 26 2.56 -6.56 -2.02
N PHE A 27 2.58 -6.89 -0.72
CA PHE A 27 2.88 -5.92 0.34
C PHE A 27 4.32 -5.43 0.32
N ALA A 28 5.28 -6.27 -0.08
CA ALA A 28 6.67 -5.87 -0.26
C ALA A 28 6.81 -4.85 -1.41
N ALA A 29 6.22 -5.16 -2.58
CA ALA A 29 6.25 -4.30 -3.76
C ALA A 29 5.54 -2.96 -3.50
N GLY A 30 4.35 -3.01 -2.88
CA GLY A 30 3.61 -1.81 -2.51
C GLY A 30 4.39 -0.91 -1.57
N GLY A 31 5.02 -1.48 -0.53
CA GLY A 31 5.90 -0.73 0.37
C GLY A 31 7.16 -0.18 -0.32
N ALA A 32 7.78 -0.94 -1.23
CA ALA A 32 8.97 -0.53 -1.95
C ALA A 32 8.69 0.65 -2.90
N LEU A 33 7.55 0.66 -3.58
CA LEU A 33 7.11 1.77 -4.42
C LEU A 33 6.67 2.98 -3.58
N ALA A 34 5.99 2.72 -2.46
CA ALA A 34 5.47 3.77 -1.59
C ALA A 34 6.55 4.52 -0.84
N PHE A 35 7.68 3.89 -0.55
CA PHE A 35 8.76 4.54 0.19
C PHE A 35 9.30 5.80 -0.53
N PRO A 36 9.81 5.75 -1.78
CA PRO A 36 10.28 6.96 -2.45
C PRO A 36 9.15 7.98 -2.70
N VAL A 37 7.95 7.53 -3.05
CA VAL A 37 6.80 8.42 -3.32
C VAL A 37 6.36 9.15 -2.04
N GLY A 38 6.23 8.43 -0.94
CA GLY A 38 5.84 8.98 0.35
C GLY A 38 6.91 9.91 0.94
N LEU A 39 8.20 9.58 0.79
CA LEU A 39 9.29 10.47 1.19
C LEU A 39 9.32 11.76 0.37
N PHE A 40 9.13 11.66 -0.95
CA PHE A 40 9.08 12.83 -1.82
C PHE A 40 7.91 13.75 -1.44
N ALA A 41 6.71 13.19 -1.27
CA ALA A 41 5.54 13.93 -0.83
C ALA A 41 5.75 14.56 0.56
N ALA A 42 6.30 13.80 1.52
CA ALA A 42 6.61 14.30 2.85
C ALA A 42 7.55 15.52 2.79
N ARG A 43 8.61 15.45 1.98
CA ARG A 43 9.55 16.58 1.79
C ARG A 43 8.84 17.82 1.32
N LEU A 44 7.99 17.71 0.30
CA LEU A 44 7.23 18.85 -0.22
C LEU A 44 6.31 19.45 0.84
N VAL A 45 5.63 18.61 1.63
CA VAL A 45 4.70 19.06 2.67
C VAL A 45 5.42 19.70 3.86
N SER A 46 6.64 19.29 4.18
CA SER A 46 7.38 19.79 5.34
C SER A 46 8.47 20.82 5.03
N LEU A 47 8.56 21.33 3.80
CA LEU A 47 9.52 22.36 3.41
C LEU A 47 9.47 23.57 4.36
N GLY A 48 10.62 23.89 4.98
CA GLY A 48 10.76 25.03 5.89
C GLY A 48 10.02 24.88 7.23
N ARG A 49 9.56 23.67 7.58
CA ARG A 49 8.82 23.40 8.82
C ARG A 49 9.70 22.69 9.86
N GLY A 50 9.30 22.78 11.13
CA GLY A 50 9.99 22.11 12.23
C GLY A 50 9.88 20.58 12.18
N SER A 51 10.70 19.92 13.02
CA SER A 51 10.83 18.45 13.07
C SER A 51 9.52 17.72 13.40
N GLU A 52 8.66 18.29 14.24
CA GLU A 52 7.34 17.74 14.56
C GLU A 52 6.43 17.64 13.33
N VAL A 53 6.40 18.70 12.51
CA VAL A 53 5.61 18.73 11.28
C VAL A 53 6.25 17.82 10.23
N ALA A 54 7.58 17.76 10.15
CA ALA A 54 8.28 16.83 9.28
C ALA A 54 7.96 15.36 9.63
N PHE A 55 7.91 15.02 10.91
CA PHE A 55 7.50 13.70 11.38
C PHE A 55 6.05 13.38 10.97
N ALA A 56 5.12 14.28 11.24
CA ALA A 56 3.71 14.10 10.90
C ALA A 56 3.52 13.97 9.38
N ALA A 57 4.18 14.83 8.59
CA ALA A 57 4.16 14.76 7.13
C ALA A 57 4.70 13.42 6.63
N ALA A 58 5.84 12.96 7.16
CA ALA A 58 6.40 11.66 6.81
C ALA A 58 5.43 10.51 7.13
N LEU A 59 4.87 10.49 8.35
CA LEU A 59 3.96 9.43 8.77
C LEU A 59 2.73 9.36 7.87
N VAL A 60 2.08 10.50 7.61
CA VAL A 60 0.86 10.58 6.79
C VAL A 60 1.16 10.26 5.32
N CYS A 61 2.20 10.86 4.73
CA CYS A 61 2.54 10.63 3.33
C CYS A 61 3.01 9.18 3.08
N LEU A 62 3.83 8.61 3.97
CA LEU A 62 4.25 7.21 3.85
C LEU A 62 3.07 6.26 4.06
N ALA A 63 2.16 6.53 5.02
CA ALA A 63 0.96 5.73 5.23
C ALA A 63 0.05 5.75 3.99
N ALA A 64 -0.29 6.95 3.51
CA ALA A 64 -1.15 7.15 2.36
C ALA A 64 -0.55 6.52 1.10
N ALA A 65 0.74 6.72 0.84
CA ALA A 65 1.43 6.09 -0.29
C ALA A 65 1.43 4.56 -0.17
N THR A 66 1.70 4.02 1.02
CA THR A 66 1.74 2.56 1.25
C THR A 66 0.38 1.94 1.02
N ILE A 67 -0.69 2.51 1.61
CA ILE A 67 -2.05 2.02 1.43
C ILE A 67 -2.47 2.17 -0.03
N GLY A 68 -2.29 3.35 -0.62
CA GLY A 68 -2.73 3.64 -1.99
C GLY A 68 -2.04 2.79 -3.05
N LEU A 69 -0.71 2.67 -3.00
CA LEU A 69 0.03 1.89 -4.00
C LEU A 69 -0.17 0.39 -3.82
N THR A 70 -0.27 -0.12 -2.59
CA THR A 70 -0.57 -1.54 -2.38
C THR A 70 -1.99 -1.88 -2.79
N ALA A 71 -2.97 -1.01 -2.50
CA ALA A 71 -4.35 -1.13 -2.98
C ALA A 71 -4.41 -1.07 -4.52
N GLY A 72 -3.62 -0.19 -5.14
CA GLY A 72 -3.50 -0.10 -6.60
C GLY A 72 -2.95 -1.39 -7.22
N LEU A 73 -1.86 -1.94 -6.67
CA LEU A 73 -1.33 -3.23 -7.12
C LEU A 73 -2.34 -4.37 -6.93
N TYR A 74 -3.03 -4.40 -5.77
CA TYR A 74 -4.10 -5.36 -5.51
C TYR A 74 -5.23 -5.22 -6.54
N ALA A 75 -5.66 -4.00 -6.85
CA ALA A 75 -6.70 -3.72 -7.83
C ALA A 75 -6.31 -4.17 -9.25
N LEU A 76 -5.05 -3.97 -9.65
CA LEU A 76 -4.52 -4.47 -10.92
C LEU A 76 -4.53 -6.00 -10.97
N GLN A 77 -4.08 -6.67 -9.90
CA GLN A 77 -4.13 -8.12 -9.79
C GLN A 77 -5.58 -8.63 -9.84
N TYR A 78 -6.47 -8.02 -9.06
CA TYR A 78 -7.89 -8.38 -8.97
C TYR A 78 -8.57 -8.24 -10.34
N ARG A 79 -8.34 -7.13 -11.04
CA ARG A 79 -8.86 -6.92 -12.40
C ARG A 79 -8.30 -7.95 -13.38
N SER A 80 -6.99 -8.23 -13.33
CA SER A 80 -6.37 -9.22 -14.20
C SER A 80 -6.96 -10.62 -14.00
N TYR A 81 -7.30 -10.98 -12.76
CA TYR A 81 -7.93 -12.26 -12.45
C TYR A 81 -9.33 -12.39 -13.08
N TYR A 82 -10.10 -11.29 -13.13
CA TYR A 82 -11.42 -11.24 -13.74
C TYR A 82 -11.41 -10.73 -15.19
N ALA A 83 -10.26 -10.70 -15.88
CA ALA A 83 -10.12 -10.04 -17.18
C ALA A 83 -11.12 -10.55 -18.24
N GLU A 84 -11.41 -11.85 -18.24
CA GLU A 84 -12.33 -12.51 -19.19
C GLU A 84 -13.79 -12.02 -19.08
N TRP A 85 -14.16 -11.43 -17.94
CA TRP A 85 -15.52 -10.96 -17.66
C TRP A 85 -15.74 -9.49 -18.05
N HIS A 86 -14.73 -8.85 -18.63
CA HIS A 86 -14.76 -7.44 -19.00
C HIS A 86 -15.04 -7.27 -20.50
N ALA A 87 -15.70 -6.15 -20.84
CA ALA A 87 -15.90 -5.74 -22.22
C ALA A 87 -14.55 -5.51 -22.94
N PRO A 88 -14.52 -5.45 -24.29
CA PRO A 88 -13.30 -5.09 -25.02
C PRO A 88 -12.72 -3.76 -24.54
N ALA A 89 -11.39 -3.69 -24.50
CA ALA A 89 -10.66 -2.51 -24.05
C ALA A 89 -11.06 -1.26 -24.85
N PHE A 90 -11.03 -0.11 -24.19
CA PHE A 90 -11.35 1.20 -24.78
C PHE A 90 -12.80 1.39 -25.23
N THR A 91 -13.72 0.52 -24.78
CA THR A 91 -15.17 0.79 -24.85
C THR A 91 -15.64 1.59 -23.63
N LEU A 92 -16.75 2.33 -23.76
CA LEU A 92 -17.34 3.06 -22.63
C LEU A 92 -17.69 2.13 -21.46
N THR A 93 -18.25 0.95 -21.77
CA THR A 93 -18.55 -0.09 -20.78
C THR A 93 -17.30 -0.58 -20.07
N TRP A 94 -16.20 -0.84 -20.80
CA TRP A 94 -14.93 -1.22 -20.19
C TRP A 94 -14.39 -0.14 -19.26
N GLY A 95 -14.54 1.13 -19.62
CA GLY A 95 -14.16 2.28 -18.79
C GLY A 95 -14.90 2.29 -17.45
N PHE A 96 -16.22 2.11 -17.47
CA PHE A 96 -17.02 1.97 -16.24
C PHE A 96 -16.59 0.76 -15.43
N GLN A 97 -16.43 -0.40 -16.06
CA GLN A 97 -16.00 -1.60 -15.35
C GLN A 97 -14.60 -1.44 -14.75
N LEU A 98 -13.67 -0.75 -15.42
CA LEU A 98 -12.35 -0.44 -14.86
C LEU A 98 -12.49 0.39 -13.58
N ALA A 99 -13.23 1.50 -13.64
CA ALA A 99 -13.41 2.40 -12.51
C ALA A 99 -14.04 1.68 -11.31
N PHE A 100 -15.14 0.96 -11.51
CA PHE A 100 -15.84 0.26 -10.43
C PHE A 100 -15.04 -0.92 -9.87
N THR A 101 -14.39 -1.72 -10.73
CA THR A 101 -13.55 -2.83 -10.27
C THR A 101 -12.36 -2.33 -9.45
N VAL A 102 -11.70 -1.26 -9.87
CA VAL A 102 -10.59 -0.66 -9.11
C VAL A 102 -11.09 -0.08 -7.78
N ALA A 103 -12.24 0.60 -7.77
CA ALA A 103 -12.82 1.17 -6.56
C ALA A 103 -13.19 0.09 -5.54
N VAL A 104 -13.89 -0.97 -5.98
CA VAL A 104 -14.28 -2.10 -5.13
C VAL A 104 -13.06 -2.84 -4.61
N ALA A 105 -12.08 -3.13 -5.46
CA ALA A 105 -10.85 -3.80 -5.03
C ALA A 105 -10.07 -2.96 -4.01
N SER A 106 -9.99 -1.64 -4.22
CA SER A 106 -9.34 -0.73 -3.27
C SER A 106 -10.06 -0.72 -1.92
N TYR A 107 -11.40 -0.69 -1.92
CA TYR A 107 -12.21 -0.79 -0.71
C TYR A 107 -11.98 -2.12 0.02
N GLN A 108 -12.01 -3.25 -0.70
CA GLN A 108 -11.71 -4.57 -0.13
C GLN A 108 -10.33 -4.60 0.52
N PHE A 109 -9.32 -4.03 -0.13
CA PHE A 109 -7.97 -3.94 0.42
C PHE A 109 -7.93 -3.11 1.71
N VAL A 110 -8.62 -1.97 1.75
CA VAL A 110 -8.68 -1.14 2.96
C VAL A 110 -9.29 -1.90 4.12
N VAL A 111 -10.42 -2.59 3.89
CA VAL A 111 -11.13 -3.33 4.95
C VAL A 111 -10.36 -4.57 5.42
N LEU A 112 -9.79 -5.34 4.49
CA LEU A 112 -9.22 -6.67 4.79
C LEU A 112 -7.69 -6.68 4.86
N GLY A 113 -7.03 -5.82 4.09
CA GLY A 113 -5.59 -5.81 3.90
C GLY A 113 -4.83 -4.98 4.92
N ILE A 114 -5.40 -3.86 5.41
CA ILE A 114 -4.69 -2.95 6.32
C ILE A 114 -4.20 -3.64 7.59
N ARG A 115 -4.97 -4.61 8.12
CA ARG A 115 -4.58 -5.37 9.32
C ARG A 115 -3.23 -6.08 9.18
N LEU A 116 -2.84 -6.47 7.96
CA LEU A 116 -1.56 -7.15 7.70
C LEU A 116 -0.35 -6.21 7.85
N TYR A 117 -0.56 -4.90 7.92
CA TYR A 117 0.48 -3.95 8.28
C TYR A 117 0.79 -3.93 9.79
N PHE A 118 -0.05 -4.52 10.63
CA PHE A 118 0.14 -4.49 12.07
C PHE A 118 0.73 -5.79 12.61
N PRO A 119 1.55 -5.73 13.68
CA PRO A 119 2.14 -4.51 14.26
C PRO A 119 3.41 -4.05 13.53
N LEU A 120 4.11 -4.96 12.84
CA LEU A 120 5.49 -4.73 12.36
C LEU A 120 5.58 -3.65 11.29
N GLY A 121 4.63 -3.60 10.35
CA GLY A 121 4.58 -2.57 9.33
C GLY A 121 4.35 -1.18 9.92
N PHE A 122 3.50 -1.05 10.94
CA PHE A 122 3.28 0.19 11.66
C PHE A 122 4.54 0.67 12.40
N VAL A 123 5.24 -0.23 13.09
CA VAL A 123 6.52 0.09 13.74
C VAL A 123 7.55 0.57 12.72
N ALA A 124 7.67 -0.10 11.58
CA ALA A 124 8.57 0.32 10.51
C ALA A 124 8.21 1.69 9.93
N LEU A 125 6.91 1.98 9.76
CA LEU A 125 6.42 3.27 9.31
C LEU A 125 6.78 4.39 10.29
N PHE A 126 6.55 4.16 11.58
CA PHE A 126 6.88 5.11 12.63
C PHE A 126 8.39 5.37 12.71
N ALA A 127 9.20 4.32 12.64
CA ALA A 127 10.66 4.42 12.59
C ALA A 127 11.15 5.21 11.37
N ALA A 128 10.55 5.00 10.20
CA ALA A 128 10.84 5.76 8.99
C ALA A 128 10.47 7.25 9.13
N GLY A 129 9.33 7.55 9.77
CA GLY A 129 8.93 8.92 10.09
C GLY A 129 9.91 9.62 11.03
N LEU A 130 10.35 8.94 12.10
CA LEU A 130 11.35 9.48 13.03
C LEU A 130 12.70 9.71 12.34
N TRP A 131 13.12 8.76 11.51
CA TRP A 131 14.33 8.88 10.71
C TRP A 131 14.25 10.11 9.79
N PHE A 132 13.13 10.28 9.09
CA PHE A 132 12.90 11.42 8.20
C PHE A 132 12.99 12.76 8.94
N ALA A 133 12.29 12.90 10.07
CA ALA A 133 12.26 14.13 10.86
C ALA A 133 13.64 14.52 11.39
N ARG A 134 14.52 13.55 11.67
CA ARG A 134 15.90 13.80 12.11
C ARG A 134 16.83 14.25 10.98
N HIS A 135 16.51 13.91 9.74
CA HIS A 135 17.32 14.23 8.56
C HIS A 135 16.77 15.40 7.74
N GLN A 136 15.59 15.90 8.08
CA GLN A 136 15.09 17.18 7.61
C GLN A 136 15.85 18.30 8.31
N ARG A 137 16.80 18.88 7.60
CA ARG A 137 17.46 20.14 7.90
C ARG A 137 17.12 21.13 6.80
#